data_AF-A0A1W9HPQ9-F1
#
_entry.id   AF-A0A1W9HPQ9-F1
#
_cell.length_a   1.000
_cell.length_b   1.000
_cell.length_c   1.000
_cell.angle_alpha   90.00
_cell.angle_beta   90.00
_cell.angle_gamma   90.00
#
_symmetry.space_group_name_H-M   'P 1'
#
loop_
_entity.id
_entity.type
_entity.pdbx_description
1 polymer ?
#
loop_
_entity_poly.entity_id
_entity_poly.type
_entity_poly.pdbx_seq_one_letter_code
_entity_poly.pdbx_strand_id
1 'polypeptide(L)'
;MNQDAELVTGVTPTSRRTLQLQYIGNWVWRAVASLVDTKEFDPSPKWIAKKINVNLEEVVDALEGLEKLGIIGRTPQGYKKLLKYVYFSDRDLNPKAVLADHVLISTQIMGRLNPANPNLGCFYRTGFVATNQELAKKYFTKMEAVMKEFLMESANAAADAVYAFTFSAVDVMDKTNKGGDQ
;
A
#
# COMPACT_ATOMS: atom_id res chain seq x y z
N MET A 1 24.86 0.01 -9.37
CA MET A 1 24.65 -0.31 -10.79
C MET A 1 23.63 -1.44 -10.86
N ASN A 2 22.37 -1.13 -11.16
CA ASN A 2 21.51 -2.01 -11.94
C ASN A 2 20.18 -1.33 -12.29
N GLN A 3 20.05 -1.13 -13.60
CA GLN A 3 18.87 -1.19 -14.44
C GLN A 3 17.77 -0.17 -14.17
N ASP A 4 17.95 0.97 -14.83
CA ASP A 4 16.88 1.78 -15.39
C ASP A 4 15.82 0.87 -16.01
N ALA A 5 14.65 0.84 -15.36
CA ALA A 5 13.45 0.31 -15.97
C ALA A 5 13.16 1.13 -17.22
N GLU A 6 13.16 0.47 -18.37
CA GLU A 6 12.82 1.07 -19.67
C GLU A 6 11.55 1.93 -19.53
N LEU A 7 11.71 3.19 -19.91
CA LEU A 7 10.68 4.23 -19.86
C LEU A 7 9.48 3.82 -20.71
N VAL A 8 8.32 3.68 -20.07
CA VAL A 8 7.02 3.75 -20.75
C VAL A 8 6.95 5.13 -21.43
N THR A 9 7.04 5.12 -22.76
CA THR A 9 7.05 6.33 -23.59
C THR A 9 5.69 7.03 -23.48
N GLY A 10 5.61 8.14 -22.74
CA GLY A 10 4.41 8.99 -22.72
C GLY A 10 4.08 9.73 -21.41
N VAL A 11 4.77 9.46 -20.29
CA VAL A 11 4.50 10.11 -19.00
C VAL A 11 5.62 11.09 -18.65
N THR A 12 5.29 12.38 -18.51
CA THR A 12 6.27 13.40 -18.07
C THR A 12 6.72 13.15 -16.62
N PRO A 13 7.92 13.58 -16.20
CA PRO A 13 8.40 13.38 -14.83
C PRO A 13 7.43 13.92 -13.75
N THR A 14 6.79 15.06 -14.03
CA THR A 14 5.79 15.68 -13.15
C THR A 14 4.51 14.85 -13.05
N SER A 15 4.00 14.31 -14.16
CA SER A 15 2.78 13.48 -14.11
C SER A 15 3.05 12.11 -13.48
N ARG A 16 4.26 11.56 -13.65
CA ARG A 16 4.66 10.31 -12.97
C ARG A 16 4.69 10.47 -11.46
N ARG A 17 5.21 11.59 -10.94
CA ARG A 17 5.20 11.89 -9.50
C ARG A 17 3.79 11.99 -8.92
N THR A 18 2.88 12.65 -9.63
CA THR A 18 1.47 12.74 -9.23
C THR A 18 0.82 11.36 -9.16
N LEU A 19 1.06 10.51 -10.17
CA LEU A 19 0.54 9.13 -10.17
C LEU A 19 1.14 8.29 -9.03
N GLN A 20 2.42 8.48 -8.70
CA GLN A 20 3.06 7.81 -7.56
C GLN A 20 2.42 8.23 -6.24
N LEU A 21 2.20 9.53 -6.02
CA LEU A 21 1.50 10.03 -4.84
C LEU A 21 0.07 9.49 -4.78
N GLN A 22 -0.64 9.45 -5.91
CA GLN A 22 -1.97 8.86 -5.98
C GLN A 22 -1.95 7.38 -5.59
N TYR A 23 -1.02 6.57 -6.11
CA TYR A 23 -0.86 5.18 -5.69
C TYR A 23 -0.54 5.05 -4.19
N ILE A 24 0.31 5.95 -3.67
CA ILE A 24 0.72 5.91 -2.26
C ILE A 24 -0.42 6.32 -1.33
N GLY A 25 -1.30 7.23 -1.70
CA GLY A 25 -2.43 7.66 -0.86
C GLY A 25 -3.73 6.88 -1.07
N ASN A 26 -3.84 6.05 -2.12
CA ASN A 26 -5.10 5.45 -2.54
C ASN A 26 -5.12 3.92 -2.37
N TRP A 27 -5.90 3.46 -1.38
CA TRP A 27 -6.06 2.03 -1.12
C TRP A 27 -6.72 1.27 -2.29
N VAL A 28 -7.59 1.93 -3.09
CA VAL A 28 -8.26 1.31 -4.25
C VAL A 28 -7.22 0.92 -5.28
N TRP A 29 -6.31 1.83 -5.62
CA TRP A 29 -5.23 1.56 -6.57
C TRP A 29 -4.36 0.38 -6.13
N ARG A 30 -4.02 0.31 -4.84
CA ARG A 30 -3.23 -0.78 -4.27
C ARG A 30 -4.00 -2.09 -4.28
N ALA A 31 -5.29 -2.08 -3.94
CA ALA A 31 -6.14 -3.27 -3.95
C ALA A 31 -6.34 -3.81 -5.37
N VAL A 32 -6.60 -2.93 -6.35
CA VAL A 32 -6.71 -3.29 -7.78
C VAL A 32 -5.41 -3.91 -8.28
N ALA A 33 -4.26 -3.31 -7.97
CA ALA A 33 -2.97 -3.87 -8.33
C ALA A 33 -2.76 -5.28 -7.75
N SER A 34 -3.16 -5.51 -6.50
CA SER A 34 -3.04 -6.82 -5.85
C SER A 34 -4.05 -7.85 -6.37
N LEU A 35 -5.25 -7.44 -6.77
CA LEU A 35 -6.26 -8.35 -7.33
C LEU A 35 -5.80 -9.05 -8.60
N VAL A 36 -4.95 -8.40 -9.40
CA VAL A 36 -4.37 -8.99 -10.63
C VAL A 36 -3.62 -10.29 -10.35
N ASP A 37 -3.06 -10.47 -9.16
CA ASP A 37 -2.32 -11.66 -8.77
C ASP A 37 -3.21 -12.77 -8.20
N THR A 38 -4.53 -12.54 -8.04
CA THR A 38 -5.45 -13.52 -7.45
C THR A 38 -5.96 -14.55 -8.45
N LYS A 39 -6.21 -15.78 -7.98
CA LYS A 39 -6.69 -16.90 -8.83
C LYS A 39 -8.02 -16.63 -9.53
N GLU A 40 -8.91 -15.88 -8.88
CA GLU A 40 -10.24 -15.55 -9.39
C GLU A 40 -10.27 -14.25 -10.19
N PHE A 41 -9.11 -13.67 -10.52
CA PHE A 41 -9.06 -12.37 -11.16
C PHE A 41 -9.86 -12.34 -12.47
N ASP A 42 -10.81 -11.41 -12.54
CA ASP A 42 -11.52 -11.03 -13.76
C ASP A 42 -11.15 -9.57 -14.08
N PRO A 43 -10.62 -9.29 -15.29
CA PRO A 43 -10.17 -7.95 -15.67
C PRO A 43 -11.31 -6.95 -15.86
N SER A 44 -12.58 -7.40 -15.80
CA SER A 44 -13.76 -6.55 -15.88
C SER A 44 -13.76 -5.51 -14.75
N PRO A 45 -13.78 -4.20 -15.07
CA PRO A 45 -13.87 -3.16 -14.05
C PRO A 45 -15.10 -3.32 -13.14
N LYS A 46 -16.20 -3.88 -13.66
CA LYS A 46 -17.40 -4.19 -12.85
C LYS A 46 -17.16 -5.29 -11.83
N TRP A 47 -16.41 -6.34 -12.21
CA TRP A 47 -16.07 -7.42 -11.28
C TRP A 47 -15.16 -6.90 -10.17
N ILE A 48 -14.12 -6.14 -10.55
CA ILE A 48 -13.17 -5.54 -9.61
C ILE A 48 -13.91 -4.62 -8.62
N ALA A 49 -14.75 -3.71 -9.13
CA ALA A 49 -15.53 -2.78 -8.30
C ALA A 49 -16.39 -3.53 -7.27
N LYS A 50 -17.05 -4.61 -7.70
CA LYS A 50 -17.84 -5.47 -6.82
C LYS A 50 -16.96 -6.22 -5.81
N LYS A 51 -15.82 -6.79 -6.23
CA LYS A 51 -14.95 -7.62 -5.39
C LYS A 51 -14.38 -6.84 -4.21
N ILE A 52 -14.05 -5.56 -4.39
CA ILE A 52 -13.52 -4.67 -3.32
C ILE A 52 -14.53 -3.63 -2.80
N ASN A 53 -15.78 -3.68 -3.25
CA ASN A 53 -16.89 -2.81 -2.82
C ASN A 53 -16.58 -1.31 -2.97
N VAL A 54 -16.30 -0.89 -4.21
CA VAL A 54 -16.03 0.51 -4.60
C VAL A 54 -16.82 0.89 -5.85
N ASN A 55 -16.79 2.16 -6.23
CA ASN A 55 -17.45 2.61 -7.45
C ASN A 55 -16.64 2.24 -8.70
N LEU A 56 -17.34 2.05 -9.82
CA LEU A 56 -16.73 1.67 -11.10
C LEU A 56 -15.69 2.70 -11.58
N GLU A 57 -15.97 3.99 -11.38
CA GLU A 57 -15.10 5.09 -11.79
C GLU A 57 -13.73 5.03 -11.09
N GLU A 58 -13.70 4.70 -9.79
CA GLU A 58 -12.47 4.55 -9.02
C GLU A 58 -11.60 3.40 -9.54
N VAL A 59 -12.24 2.33 -10.03
CA VAL A 59 -11.53 1.20 -10.64
C VAL A 59 -10.96 1.55 -12.00
N VAL A 60 -11.71 2.29 -12.82
CA VAL A 60 -11.21 2.73 -14.14
C VAL A 60 -10.01 3.66 -13.96
N ASP A 61 -10.11 4.64 -13.06
CA ASP A 61 -9.00 5.52 -12.68
C ASP A 61 -7.78 4.73 -12.19
N ALA A 62 -7.99 3.74 -11.31
CA ALA A 62 -6.94 2.87 -10.82
C ALA A 62 -6.25 2.09 -11.95
N LEU A 63 -7.00 1.43 -12.83
CA LEU A 63 -6.42 0.64 -13.92
C LEU A 63 -5.59 1.51 -14.87
N GLU A 64 -6.10 2.69 -15.25
CA GLU A 64 -5.36 3.64 -16.09
C GLU A 64 -4.09 4.13 -15.42
N GLY A 65 -4.18 4.49 -14.14
CA GLY A 65 -3.05 4.97 -13.35
C GLY A 65 -1.96 3.92 -13.18
N LEU A 66 -2.34 2.68 -12.86
CA LEU A 66 -1.43 1.54 -12.71
C LEU A 66 -0.74 1.18 -14.03
N GLU A 67 -1.45 1.25 -15.15
CA GLU A 67 -0.89 1.05 -16.49
C GLU A 67 0.13 2.15 -16.83
N LYS A 68 -0.20 3.42 -16.60
CA LYS A 68 0.71 4.56 -16.79
C LYS A 68 1.95 4.50 -15.88
N LEU A 69 1.82 3.94 -14.68
CA LEU A 69 2.94 3.71 -13.77
C LEU A 69 3.81 2.51 -14.16
N GLY A 70 3.37 1.68 -15.09
CA GLY A 70 4.03 0.42 -15.45
C GLY A 70 3.96 -0.62 -14.34
N ILE A 71 2.96 -0.55 -13.45
CA ILE A 71 2.73 -1.55 -12.39
C ILE A 71 2.00 -2.75 -12.99
N ILE A 72 1.06 -2.49 -13.89
CA ILE A 72 0.33 -3.50 -14.67
C ILE A 72 0.50 -3.21 -16.16
N GLY A 73 0.26 -4.21 -17.01
CA GLY A 73 0.22 -4.07 -18.45
C GLY A 73 -0.93 -4.86 -19.06
N ARG A 74 -1.45 -4.38 -20.18
CA ARG A 74 -2.51 -5.08 -20.94
C ARG A 74 -1.99 -6.37 -21.58
N THR A 75 -2.89 -7.35 -21.66
CA THR A 75 -2.73 -8.64 -22.32
C THR A 75 -4.02 -8.96 -23.09
N PRO A 76 -4.03 -9.92 -24.02
CA PRO A 76 -5.26 -10.34 -24.69
C PRO A 76 -6.34 -10.85 -23.72
N GLN A 77 -5.93 -11.36 -22.55
CA GLN A 77 -6.81 -11.91 -21.52
C GLN A 77 -7.17 -10.90 -20.41
N GLY A 78 -6.71 -9.65 -20.49
CA GLY A 78 -6.94 -8.65 -19.44
C GLY A 78 -5.66 -7.93 -19.02
N TYR A 79 -5.32 -7.97 -17.72
CA TYR A 79 -4.13 -7.32 -17.17
C TYR A 79 -3.16 -8.34 -16.59
N LYS A 80 -1.87 -8.03 -16.65
CA LYS A 80 -0.81 -8.73 -15.89
C LYS A 80 -0.03 -7.73 -15.05
N LYS A 81 0.45 -8.16 -13.90
CA LYS A 81 1.44 -7.41 -13.14
C LYS A 81 2.77 -7.37 -13.88
N LEU A 82 3.36 -6.18 -13.94
CA LEU A 82 4.72 -5.96 -14.44
C LEU A 82 5.71 -5.82 -13.27
N LEU A 83 5.25 -5.32 -12.11
CA LEU A 83 6.04 -5.21 -10.89
C LEU A 83 5.50 -6.16 -9.82
N LYS A 84 6.28 -7.18 -9.43
CA LYS A 84 5.86 -8.16 -8.41
C LYS A 84 5.42 -7.49 -7.09
N TYR A 85 6.18 -6.51 -6.64
CA TYR A 85 5.82 -5.65 -5.51
C TYR A 85 6.24 -4.21 -5.80
N VAL A 86 5.47 -3.26 -5.30
CA VAL A 86 5.76 -1.83 -5.45
C VAL A 86 6.19 -1.31 -4.09
N TYR A 87 7.47 -1.02 -3.96
CA TYR A 87 8.02 -0.35 -2.79
C TYR A 87 8.55 1.00 -3.25
N PHE A 88 7.71 2.02 -3.19
CA PHE A 88 8.21 3.39 -3.34
C PHE A 88 9.04 3.70 -2.12
N SER A 89 10.36 3.82 -2.28
CA SER A 89 11.19 4.27 -1.17
C SER A 89 10.86 5.73 -0.89
N ASP A 90 10.62 6.07 0.37
CA ASP A 90 10.37 7.44 0.84
C ASP A 90 11.51 8.43 0.54
N ARG A 91 12.64 7.96 -0.02
CA ARG A 91 13.87 8.71 -0.22
C ARG A 91 13.72 9.95 -1.10
N ASP A 92 12.68 10.02 -1.94
CA ASP A 92 12.41 11.17 -2.82
C ASP A 92 11.11 11.94 -2.48
N LEU A 93 10.42 11.54 -1.40
CA LEU A 93 9.13 12.10 -1.01
C LEU A 93 9.26 12.98 0.24
N ASN A 94 8.44 14.03 0.30
CA ASN A 94 8.38 14.92 1.47
C ASN A 94 7.88 14.13 2.68
N PRO A 95 8.62 14.03 3.80
CA PRO A 95 8.21 13.25 4.98
C PRO A 95 6.84 13.62 5.53
N LYS A 96 6.43 14.90 5.44
CA LYS A 96 5.09 15.34 5.87
C LYS A 96 3.99 14.77 4.98
N ALA A 97 4.23 14.69 3.68
CA ALA A 97 3.27 14.12 2.74
C ALA A 97 3.17 12.60 2.94
N VAL A 98 4.30 11.91 3.10
CA VAL A 98 4.33 10.46 3.40
C VAL A 98 3.55 10.16 4.69
N LEU A 99 3.74 10.96 5.74
CA LEU A 99 2.97 10.80 6.98
C LEU A 99 1.47 11.04 6.76
N ALA A 100 1.08 12.06 6.01
CA ALA A 100 -0.32 12.34 5.72
C ALA A 100 -0.99 11.18 4.96
N ASP A 101 -0.32 10.62 3.95
CA ASP A 101 -0.79 9.46 3.19
C ASP A 101 -0.89 8.21 4.07
N HIS A 102 0.11 7.99 4.94
CA HIS A 102 0.11 6.88 5.89
C HIS A 102 -1.06 6.97 6.88
N VAL A 103 -1.37 8.15 7.40
CA VAL A 103 -2.54 8.39 8.26
C VAL A 103 -3.84 8.11 7.50
N LEU A 104 -3.95 8.60 6.26
CA LEU A 104 -5.14 8.41 5.43
C LEU A 104 -5.39 6.92 5.15
N ILE A 105 -4.38 6.20 4.64
CA ILE A 105 -4.49 4.77 4.36
C ILE A 105 -4.75 3.96 5.62
N SER A 106 -4.06 4.27 6.73
CA SER A 106 -4.30 3.56 7.99
C SER A 106 -5.76 3.72 8.44
N THR A 107 -6.33 4.92 8.31
CA THR A 107 -7.74 5.18 8.63
C THR A 107 -8.68 4.39 7.71
N GLN A 108 -8.40 4.34 6.40
CA GLN A 108 -9.18 3.57 5.44
C GLN A 108 -9.12 2.06 5.72
N ILE A 109 -7.96 1.53 6.12
CA ILE A 109 -7.79 0.12 6.50
C ILE A 109 -8.55 -0.17 7.80
N MET A 110 -8.41 0.69 8.82
CA MET A 110 -9.11 0.54 10.09
C MET A 110 -10.64 0.53 9.91
N GLY A 111 -11.17 1.38 9.02
CA GLY A 111 -12.60 1.40 8.68
C GLY A 111 -13.12 0.12 7.99
N ARG A 112 -12.23 -0.78 7.56
CA ARG A 112 -12.57 -2.08 6.97
C ARG A 112 -12.46 -3.25 7.94
N LEU A 113 -11.99 -3.02 9.16
CA LEU A 113 -11.96 -4.05 10.20
C LEU A 113 -13.41 -4.46 10.53
N ASN A 114 -13.71 -5.73 10.33
CA ASN A 114 -15.03 -6.28 10.61
C ASN A 114 -14.90 -7.57 11.46
N PRO A 115 -14.81 -7.45 12.79
CA PRO A 115 -14.64 -8.62 13.66
C PRO A 115 -15.85 -9.55 13.68
N ALA A 116 -17.03 -9.09 13.22
CA ALA A 116 -18.25 -9.88 13.18
C ALA A 116 -18.37 -10.76 11.91
N ASN A 117 -17.50 -10.56 10.92
CA ASN A 117 -17.51 -11.37 9.69
C ASN A 117 -16.47 -12.49 9.78
N PRO A 118 -16.87 -13.75 10.08
CA PRO A 118 -15.93 -14.87 10.24
C PRO A 118 -15.24 -15.27 8.93
N ASN A 119 -15.76 -14.83 7.79
CA ASN A 119 -15.21 -15.14 6.46
C ASN A 119 -14.17 -14.10 6.00
N LEU A 120 -13.98 -13.01 6.75
CA LEU A 120 -12.97 -12.00 6.45
C LEU A 120 -11.82 -12.16 7.45
N GLY A 121 -10.62 -12.49 6.95
CA GLY A 121 -9.42 -12.53 7.77
C GLY A 121 -9.14 -11.15 8.36
N CYS A 122 -9.48 -10.95 9.64
CA CYS A 122 -9.32 -9.69 10.35
C CYS A 122 -8.32 -9.88 11.49
N PHE A 123 -7.13 -9.30 11.34
CA PHE A 123 -6.05 -9.40 12.31
C PHE A 123 -5.70 -8.01 12.85
N TYR A 124 -5.86 -7.79 14.14
CA TYR A 124 -5.55 -6.51 14.79
C TYR A 124 -4.96 -6.73 16.18
N ARG A 125 -3.96 -5.93 16.54
CA ARG A 125 -3.31 -5.95 17.85
C ARG A 125 -2.87 -4.53 18.22
N THR A 126 -2.99 -4.21 19.50
CA THR A 126 -2.47 -2.98 20.10
C THR A 126 -1.59 -3.36 21.29
N GLY A 127 -0.45 -2.72 21.44
CA GLY A 127 0.47 -2.96 22.55
C GLY A 127 1.17 -1.68 22.98
N PHE A 128 1.42 -1.55 24.28
CA PHE A 128 2.22 -0.49 24.88
C PHE A 128 3.40 -1.13 25.60
N VAL A 129 4.59 -0.56 25.42
CA VAL A 129 5.82 -1.08 26.02
C VAL A 129 6.69 0.06 26.52
N ALA A 130 7.14 -0.04 27.77
CA ALA A 130 8.19 0.83 28.29
C ALA A 130 9.53 0.32 27.78
N THR A 131 10.22 1.13 26.97
CA THR A 131 11.48 0.76 26.31
C THR A 131 12.35 1.99 26.07
N ASN A 132 13.57 1.79 25.61
CA ASN A 132 14.42 2.86 25.07
C ASN A 132 14.34 2.91 23.53
N GLN A 133 14.80 4.03 22.95
CA GLN A 133 14.75 4.29 21.50
C GLN A 133 15.60 3.31 20.67
N GLU A 134 16.74 2.86 21.21
CA GLU A 134 17.61 1.90 20.53
C GLU A 134 16.90 0.55 20.33
N LEU A 135 16.30 0.03 21.40
CA LEU A 135 15.55 -1.22 21.37
C LEU A 135 14.28 -1.09 20.53
N ALA A 136 13.57 0.04 20.63
CA ALA A 136 12.42 0.34 19.79
C ALA A 136 12.79 0.32 18.30
N LYS A 137 13.88 1.01 17.91
CA LYS A 137 14.38 1.04 16.53
C LYS A 137 14.78 -0.35 16.04
N LYS A 138 15.52 -1.11 16.86
CA LYS A 138 15.92 -2.49 16.53
C LYS A 138 14.73 -3.37 16.19
N TYR A 139 13.66 -3.34 17.00
CA TYR A 139 12.48 -4.16 16.74
C TYR A 139 11.60 -3.59 15.62
N PHE A 140 11.54 -2.27 15.44
CA PHE A 140 10.86 -1.66 14.30
C PHE A 140 11.47 -2.11 12.98
N THR A 141 12.81 -2.12 12.86
CA THR A 141 13.51 -2.64 11.68
C THR A 141 13.27 -4.14 11.47
N LYS A 142 13.16 -4.93 12.55
CA LYS A 142 12.78 -6.36 12.42
C LYS A 142 11.37 -6.54 11.88
N MET A 143 10.41 -5.76 12.36
CA MET A 143 9.03 -5.79 11.86
C MET A 143 8.98 -5.38 10.39
N GLU A 144 9.74 -4.35 9.99
CA GLU A 144 9.92 -3.97 8.59
C GLU A 144 10.46 -5.12 7.73
N ALA A 145 11.48 -5.83 8.22
CA ALA A 145 12.06 -6.98 7.52
C ALA A 145 11.03 -8.11 7.31
N VAL A 146 10.28 -8.46 8.36
CA VAL A 146 9.21 -9.47 8.27
C VAL A 146 8.11 -9.06 7.30
N MET A 147 7.73 -7.77 7.27
CA MET A 147 6.75 -7.28 6.28
C MET A 147 7.28 -7.42 4.85
N LYS A 148 8.57 -7.14 4.61
CA LYS A 148 9.19 -7.33 3.28
C LYS A 148 9.25 -8.80 2.88
N GLU A 149 9.62 -9.67 3.81
CA GLU A 149 9.63 -11.12 3.61
C GLU A 149 8.22 -11.63 3.23
N PHE A 150 7.19 -11.24 3.99
CA PHE A 150 5.80 -11.58 3.67
C PHE A 150 5.38 -11.11 2.27
N LEU A 151 5.74 -9.88 1.86
CA LEU A 151 5.45 -9.38 0.51
C LEU A 151 6.17 -10.21 -0.58
N MET A 152 7.42 -10.60 -0.34
CA MET A 152 8.21 -11.39 -1.28
C MET A 152 7.69 -12.83 -1.41
N GLU A 153 7.35 -13.47 -0.29
CA GLU A 153 6.76 -14.81 -0.29
C GLU A 153 5.38 -14.82 -0.95
N SER A 154 4.53 -13.84 -0.60
CA SER A 154 3.20 -13.69 -1.18
C SER A 154 3.23 -13.53 -2.71
N ALA A 155 4.21 -12.81 -3.25
CA ALA A 155 4.40 -12.65 -4.70
C ALA A 155 4.73 -13.95 -5.46
N ASN A 156 5.03 -15.05 -4.76
CA ASN A 156 5.23 -16.37 -5.34
C ASN A 156 4.22 -17.41 -4.83
N ALA A 157 3.29 -17.00 -3.97
CA ALA A 157 2.22 -17.83 -3.46
C ALA A 157 0.98 -17.73 -4.36
N ALA A 158 0.15 -18.77 -4.34
CA ALA A 158 -1.09 -18.77 -5.07
C ALA A 158 -2.16 -17.98 -4.29
N ALA A 159 -2.39 -16.72 -4.64
CA ALA A 159 -3.22 -15.80 -3.87
C ALA A 159 -4.73 -16.01 -4.08
N ASP A 160 -5.47 -16.09 -2.99
CA ASP A 160 -6.94 -16.16 -2.93
C ASP A 160 -7.57 -14.95 -2.22
N ALA A 161 -6.77 -14.16 -1.50
CA ALA A 161 -7.19 -12.97 -0.77
C ALA A 161 -6.18 -11.82 -0.90
N VAL A 162 -6.67 -10.59 -0.71
CA VAL A 162 -5.84 -9.38 -0.62
C VAL A 162 -5.91 -8.86 0.82
N TYR A 163 -4.76 -8.81 1.49
CA TYR A 163 -4.63 -8.22 2.82
C TYR A 163 -3.99 -6.84 2.72
N ALA A 164 -4.58 -5.87 3.39
CA ALA A 164 -4.01 -4.54 3.58
C ALA A 164 -3.60 -4.38 5.04
N PHE A 165 -2.37 -3.92 5.27
CA PHE A 165 -1.85 -3.66 6.61
C PHE A 165 -0.97 -2.41 6.59
N THR A 166 -0.98 -1.69 7.70
CA THR A 166 -0.03 -0.61 8.00
C THR A 166 0.53 -0.84 9.40
N PHE A 167 1.74 -0.35 9.63
CA PHE A 167 2.39 -0.45 10.92
C PHE A 167 3.00 0.90 11.31
N SER A 168 2.80 1.30 12.56
CA SER A 168 3.25 2.59 13.09
C SER A 168 3.75 2.41 14.51
N ALA A 169 4.77 3.19 14.89
CA ALA A 169 5.20 3.34 16.26
C ALA A 169 5.58 4.79 16.50
N VAL A 170 5.27 5.30 17.70
CA VAL A 170 5.61 6.67 18.11
C VAL A 170 6.06 6.65 19.57
N ASP A 171 7.07 7.46 19.89
CA ASP A 171 7.40 7.76 21.27
C ASP A 171 6.32 8.69 21.83
N VAL A 172 5.45 8.16 22.70
CA VAL A 172 4.33 8.91 23.30
C VAL A 172 4.76 9.77 24.49
N MET A 173 6.03 9.68 24.89
CA MET A 173 6.58 10.49 25.97
C MET A 173 7.06 11.81 25.39
N ASP A 174 6.27 12.86 25.56
CA ASP A 174 6.60 14.19 25.10
C ASP A 174 7.79 14.76 25.89
N LYS A 175 8.93 14.98 25.23
CA LYS A 175 10.08 15.72 25.78
C LYS A 175 10.07 17.20 25.42
N THR A 176 9.11 17.63 24.60
CA THR A 176 9.00 18.96 24.01
C THR A 176 7.87 19.82 24.60
N ASN A 177 6.88 19.25 25.29
CA ASN A 177 5.93 20.03 26.10
C ASN A 177 6.48 20.36 27.50
N LYS A 178 7.48 21.25 27.52
CA LYS A 178 7.73 22.11 28.67
C LYS A 178 7.65 23.59 28.24
N GLY A 179 6.43 24.12 28.22
CA GLY A 179 6.17 25.53 28.55
C GLY A 179 5.68 26.46 27.43
N GLY A 180 4.57 27.17 27.73
CA GLY A 180 4.07 28.38 27.07
C GLY A 180 2.80 28.15 26.25
N ASP A 181 1.59 28.57 26.62
CA ASP A 181 1.21 29.72 27.43
C ASP A 181 0.02 29.43 28.37
N GLN A 182 0.13 30.02 29.56
CA GLN A 182 -0.98 30.40 30.43
C GLN A 182 -1.71 31.60 29.87
#